data_AF-A0A8T5FW62-F1
#
_entry.id   AF-A0A8T5FW62-F1
#
_cell.length_a   1.000
_cell.length_b   1.000
_cell.length_c   1.000
_cell.angle_alpha   90.00
_cell.angle_beta   90.00
_cell.angle_gamma   90.00
#
_symmetry.space_group_name_H-M   'P 1'
#
loop_
_entity.id
_entity.type
_entity.pdbx_description
1 polymer ?
#
loop_
_entity_poly.entity_id
_entity_poly.type
_entity_poly.pdbx_seq_one_letter_code
_entity_poly.pdbx_strand_id
1 'polypeptide(L)'
;MYGNSNLDGALRILCGDNSPEQFYEFSLKSMQLLFDGLVEKKPENLERQNEIFDGVFNSLKIGISQHFRSESIDYEKCLEFISENKSDIIKYGSEKISKKRHLSKFKFIVRTSLDQILPALNDIEIDTLVPIASGGFEPCAIIADYLDRNNRTYETLPVRYSRLSKLDKYVLAPHFLGDSKIKESIRDKNVLIVEDLLHTGESADKTLEFVMRFKPKDVFLSTCVILNEGELNFIH
;
A
#
# COMPACT_ATOMS: atom_id res chain seq x y z
N MET A 1 19.09 -11.19 7.17
CA MET A 1 17.89 -10.94 7.99
C MET A 1 17.93 -9.49 8.46
N TYR A 2 17.13 -8.60 7.87
CA TYR A 2 17.14 -7.19 8.28
C TYR A 2 16.09 -6.96 9.37
N GLY A 3 16.52 -6.31 10.45
CA GLY A 3 15.73 -6.09 11.64
C GLY A 3 14.61 -5.07 11.46
N ASN A 4 13.85 -4.92 12.54
CA ASN A 4 13.03 -3.76 12.86
C ASN A 4 13.82 -2.46 12.61
N SER A 5 13.34 -1.56 11.75
CA SER A 5 13.99 -0.26 11.48
C SER A 5 13.01 0.89 11.67
N ASN A 6 13.52 2.01 12.20
CA ASN A 6 12.86 3.32 12.14
C ASN A 6 12.99 3.90 10.72
N LEU A 7 12.31 5.03 10.46
CA LEU A 7 12.21 5.57 9.10
C LEU A 7 13.55 6.08 8.55
N ASP A 8 14.32 6.83 9.34
CA ASP A 8 15.66 7.28 8.92
C ASP A 8 16.58 6.09 8.61
N GLY A 9 16.59 5.06 9.45
CA GLY A 9 17.35 3.83 9.20
C GLY A 9 16.87 3.10 7.93
N ALA A 10 15.56 3.06 7.69
CA ALA A 10 15.00 2.45 6.48
C ALA A 10 15.43 3.20 5.22
N LEU A 11 15.36 4.54 5.23
CA LEU A 11 15.75 5.38 4.10
C LEU A 11 17.26 5.37 3.84
N ARG A 12 18.09 5.32 4.90
CA ARG A 12 19.54 5.18 4.74
C ARG A 12 19.92 3.87 4.06
N ILE A 13 19.24 2.79 4.43
CA ILE A 13 19.44 1.53 3.73
C ILE A 13 18.92 1.69 2.32
N LEU A 14 17.65 2.03 2.11
CA LEU A 14 17.01 2.16 0.79
C LEU A 14 17.81 2.98 -0.23
N CYS A 15 18.37 4.13 0.17
CA CYS A 15 19.16 5.02 -0.70
C CYS A 15 20.64 4.63 -0.86
N GLY A 16 21.09 3.51 -0.26
CA GLY A 16 22.45 2.99 -0.41
C GLY A 16 22.57 1.90 -1.48
N ASP A 17 23.77 1.31 -1.59
CA ASP A 17 23.99 0.14 -2.45
C ASP A 17 23.37 -1.11 -1.82
N ASN A 18 22.29 -1.61 -2.45
CA ASN A 18 21.50 -2.71 -1.91
C ASN A 18 21.23 -3.80 -2.93
N SER A 19 21.00 -5.01 -2.42
CA SER A 19 20.35 -6.07 -3.19
C SER A 19 18.89 -5.70 -3.53
N PRO A 20 18.32 -6.25 -4.63
CA PRO A 20 16.89 -6.12 -4.95
C PRO A 20 15.97 -6.45 -3.77
N GLU A 21 16.29 -7.52 -3.02
CA GLU A 21 15.56 -7.91 -1.81
C GLU A 21 15.53 -6.83 -0.73
N GLN A 22 16.69 -6.20 -0.48
CA GLN A 22 16.79 -5.10 0.49
C GLN A 22 16.00 -3.89 0.00
N PHE A 23 16.17 -3.49 -1.25
CA PHE A 23 15.42 -2.36 -1.82
C PHE A 23 13.90 -2.58 -1.69
N TYR A 24 13.42 -3.76 -2.07
CA TYR A 24 12.01 -4.13 -1.94
C TYR A 24 11.55 -4.05 -0.46
N GLU A 25 12.32 -4.62 0.47
CA GLU A 25 11.94 -4.67 1.89
C GLU A 25 11.90 -3.25 2.50
N PHE A 26 12.91 -2.43 2.19
CA PHE A 26 13.03 -1.09 2.76
C PHE A 26 12.12 -0.07 2.09
N SER A 27 11.71 -0.28 0.84
CA SER A 27 10.67 0.52 0.20
C SER A 27 9.33 0.36 0.92
N LEU A 28 8.90 -0.89 1.19
CA LEU A 28 7.66 -1.16 1.92
C LEU A 28 7.69 -0.66 3.37
N LYS A 29 8.83 -0.81 4.05
CA LYS A 29 9.01 -0.25 5.41
C LYS A 29 8.91 1.27 5.43
N SER A 30 9.53 1.93 4.45
CA SER A 30 9.49 3.40 4.33
C SER A 30 8.07 3.87 4.05
N MET A 31 7.36 3.19 3.15
CA MET A 31 5.95 3.45 2.84
C MET A 31 5.05 3.32 4.06
N GLN A 32 5.19 2.20 4.81
CA GLN A 32 4.44 1.99 6.05
C GLN A 32 4.68 3.13 7.04
N LEU A 33 5.93 3.46 7.31
CA LEU A 33 6.28 4.44 8.34
C LEU A 33 5.89 5.86 7.96
N LEU A 34 5.99 6.23 6.68
CA LEU A 34 5.46 7.48 6.17
C LEU A 34 3.93 7.54 6.37
N PHE A 35 3.21 6.53 5.89
CA PHE A 35 1.76 6.46 6.02
C PHE A 35 1.31 6.52 7.49
N ASP A 36 1.95 5.73 8.37
CA ASP A 36 1.64 5.70 9.80
C ASP A 36 1.82 7.11 10.42
N GLY A 37 2.86 7.84 10.01
CA GLY A 37 3.10 9.21 10.44
C GLY A 37 2.04 10.20 9.94
N LEU A 38 1.60 10.09 8.69
CA LEU A 38 0.56 10.94 8.10
C LEU A 38 -0.84 10.70 8.67
N VAL A 39 -1.06 9.55 9.29
CA VAL A 39 -2.26 9.24 10.09
C VAL A 39 -2.14 9.77 11.53
N GLU A 40 -0.93 9.79 12.09
CA GLU A 40 -0.67 10.14 13.50
C GLU A 40 -0.48 11.64 13.73
N LYS A 41 0.08 12.34 12.75
CA LYS A 41 0.49 13.74 12.84
C LYS A 41 -0.24 14.53 11.78
N LYS A 42 -0.99 15.56 12.18
CA LYS A 42 -1.60 16.49 11.22
C LYS A 42 -0.51 17.36 10.58
N PRO A 43 -0.30 17.29 9.26
CA PRO A 43 0.71 18.11 8.60
C PRO A 43 0.30 19.59 8.52
N GLU A 44 1.30 20.46 8.44
CA GLU A 44 1.12 21.91 8.24
C GLU A 44 0.64 22.21 6.81
N ASN A 45 1.21 21.51 5.82
CA ASN A 45 0.85 21.64 4.42
C ASN A 45 0.32 20.30 3.89
N LEU A 46 -1.01 20.19 3.75
CA LEU A 46 -1.68 18.97 3.35
C LEU A 46 -1.42 18.59 1.88
N GLU A 47 -1.42 19.57 0.98
CA GLU A 47 -1.17 19.38 -0.45
C GLU A 47 0.23 18.78 -0.67
N ARG A 48 1.23 19.36 -0.02
CA ARG A 48 2.60 18.86 -0.05
C ARG A 48 2.71 17.42 0.46
N GLN A 49 1.97 17.06 1.50
CA GLN A 49 2.00 15.68 1.99
C GLN A 49 1.30 14.70 1.05
N ASN A 50 0.29 15.15 0.31
CA ASN A 50 -0.30 14.34 -0.75
C ASN A 50 0.73 14.07 -1.85
N GLU A 51 1.45 15.09 -2.33
CA GLU A 51 2.52 14.94 -3.32
C GLU A 51 3.62 13.97 -2.87
N ILE A 52 4.07 14.10 -1.61
CA ILE A 52 5.11 13.21 -1.05
C ILE A 52 4.59 11.79 -0.98
N PHE A 53 3.37 11.59 -0.49
CA PHE A 53 2.76 10.26 -0.43
C PHE A 53 2.67 9.64 -1.82
N ASP A 54 2.14 10.37 -2.80
CA ASP A 54 1.94 9.90 -4.17
C ASP A 54 3.27 9.59 -4.86
N GLY A 55 4.31 10.42 -4.66
CA GLY A 55 5.63 10.19 -5.22
C GLY A 55 6.35 9.00 -4.59
N VAL A 56 6.23 8.80 -3.28
CA VAL A 56 6.78 7.61 -2.60
C VAL A 56 6.01 6.35 -3.03
N PHE A 57 4.68 6.41 -3.15
CA PHE A 57 3.88 5.29 -3.64
C PHE A 57 4.20 4.96 -5.11
N ASN A 58 4.40 5.96 -5.97
CA ASN A 58 4.84 5.75 -7.35
C ASN A 58 6.23 5.12 -7.44
N SER A 59 7.16 5.52 -6.57
CA SER A 59 8.49 4.92 -6.47
C SER A 59 8.39 3.44 -6.08
N LEU A 60 7.51 3.12 -5.11
CA LEU A 60 7.20 1.76 -4.68
C LEU A 60 6.59 0.93 -5.83
N LYS A 61 5.61 1.50 -6.53
CA LYS A 61 4.92 0.90 -7.68
C LYS A 61 5.89 0.42 -8.75
N ILE A 62 6.83 1.27 -9.16
CA ILE A 62 7.83 0.93 -10.18
C ILE A 62 8.71 -0.24 -9.68
N GLY A 63 9.32 -0.06 -8.51
CA GLY A 63 10.32 -1.00 -8.02
C GLY A 63 9.76 -2.38 -7.62
N ILE A 64 8.61 -2.42 -6.94
CA ILE A 64 7.93 -3.68 -6.58
C ILE A 64 7.47 -4.41 -7.84
N SER A 65 6.86 -3.70 -8.78
CA SER A 65 6.32 -4.34 -9.99
C SER A 65 7.42 -4.92 -10.87
N GLN A 66 8.54 -4.20 -11.05
CA GLN A 66 9.72 -4.72 -11.74
C GLN A 66 10.29 -5.96 -11.05
N HIS A 67 10.40 -5.93 -9.71
CA HIS A 67 10.86 -7.06 -8.92
C HIS A 67 10.02 -8.33 -9.12
N PHE A 68 8.68 -8.20 -9.11
CA PHE A 68 7.79 -9.35 -9.32
C PHE A 68 7.76 -9.87 -10.76
N ARG A 69 8.00 -9.01 -11.74
CA ARG A 69 8.15 -9.40 -13.15
C ARG A 69 9.51 -9.98 -13.51
N SER A 70 10.46 -10.00 -12.57
CA SER A 70 11.86 -10.35 -12.85
C SER A 70 12.51 -9.42 -13.89
N GLU A 71 12.07 -8.16 -13.93
CA GLU A 71 12.69 -7.06 -14.70
C GLU A 71 13.83 -6.45 -13.87
N SER A 72 14.81 -5.82 -14.53
CA SER A 72 15.80 -5.00 -13.82
C SER A 72 15.12 -3.81 -13.14
N ILE A 73 15.40 -3.60 -11.85
CA ILE A 73 14.86 -2.48 -11.09
C ILE A 73 15.55 -1.18 -11.54
N ASP A 74 14.75 -0.17 -11.88
CA ASP A 74 15.22 1.18 -12.18
C ASP A 74 15.39 1.97 -10.86
N TYR A 75 16.49 1.70 -10.17
CA TYR A 75 16.78 2.28 -8.87
C TYR A 75 16.88 3.81 -8.92
N GLU A 76 17.42 4.37 -10.00
CA GLU A 76 17.56 5.82 -10.16
C GLU A 76 16.18 6.47 -10.13
N LYS A 77 15.26 5.98 -10.97
CA LYS A 77 13.89 6.50 -11.03
C LYS A 77 13.11 6.27 -9.74
N CYS A 78 13.33 5.15 -9.04
CA CYS A 78 12.70 4.88 -7.76
C CYS A 78 13.24 5.75 -6.62
N LEU A 79 14.51 6.15 -6.66
CA LEU A 79 15.17 6.80 -5.53
C LEU A 79 15.31 8.31 -5.70
N GLU A 80 15.22 8.85 -6.92
CA GLU A 80 15.31 10.29 -7.20
C GLU A 80 14.32 11.08 -6.32
N PHE A 81 13.02 10.78 -6.43
CA PHE A 81 11.99 11.44 -5.65
C PHE A 81 12.18 11.23 -4.14
N ILE A 82 12.49 10.00 -3.70
CA ILE A 82 12.66 9.70 -2.28
C ILE A 82 13.84 10.49 -1.69
N SER A 83 14.92 10.61 -2.45
CA SER A 83 16.15 11.29 -2.01
C SER A 83 15.96 12.79 -1.91
N GLU A 84 15.31 13.40 -2.91
CA GLU A 84 14.99 14.83 -2.91
C GLU A 84 14.06 15.23 -1.76
N ASN A 85 13.14 14.33 -1.37
CA ASN A 85 12.10 14.60 -0.39
C ASN A 85 12.39 13.97 0.98
N LYS A 86 13.61 13.46 1.19
CA LYS A 86 14.00 12.68 2.38
C LYS A 86 13.72 13.41 3.70
N SER A 87 14.00 14.71 3.78
CA SER A 87 13.77 15.50 4.99
C SER A 87 12.29 15.56 5.36
N ASP A 88 11.41 15.75 4.38
CA ASP A 88 9.97 15.85 4.61
C ASP A 88 9.40 14.48 4.99
N ILE A 89 9.85 13.42 4.31
CA ILE A 89 9.48 12.03 4.62
C ILE A 89 9.82 11.72 6.09
N ILE A 90 11.04 12.07 6.55
CA ILE A 90 11.46 11.86 7.93
C ILE A 90 10.65 12.72 8.91
N LYS A 91 10.41 14.00 8.58
CA LYS A 91 9.67 14.95 9.44
C LYS A 91 8.26 14.45 9.76
N TYR A 92 7.55 13.96 8.74
CA TYR A 92 6.13 13.58 8.87
C TYR A 92 5.90 12.09 9.06
N GLY A 93 6.93 11.25 8.92
CA GLY A 93 6.83 9.84 9.21
C GLY A 93 6.70 9.51 10.71
N SER A 94 6.31 8.26 10.95
CA SER A 94 6.16 7.72 12.31
C SER A 94 7.53 7.46 12.95
N GLU A 95 7.61 7.72 14.25
CA GLU A 95 8.76 7.36 15.11
C GLU A 95 8.73 5.88 15.53
N LYS A 96 7.67 5.16 15.16
CA LYS A 96 7.53 3.73 15.41
C LYS A 96 8.56 2.92 14.61
N ILE A 97 8.63 1.66 14.98
CA ILE A 97 9.39 0.68 14.21
C ILE A 97 8.44 -0.03 13.24
N SER A 98 8.89 -0.17 12.00
CA SER A 98 8.17 -0.92 10.95
C SER A 98 7.83 -2.34 11.41
N LYS A 99 6.65 -2.83 11.00
CA LYS A 99 6.23 -4.19 11.26
C LYS A 99 6.79 -5.10 10.18
N LYS A 100 7.27 -6.28 10.58
CA LYS A 100 7.66 -7.31 9.62
C LYS A 100 6.42 -8.05 9.11
N ARG A 101 5.76 -7.49 8.10
CA ARG A 101 4.52 -8.04 7.52
C ARG A 101 4.54 -8.23 6.00
N HIS A 102 5.67 -7.99 5.34
CA HIS A 102 5.76 -8.07 3.89
C HIS A 102 5.70 -9.52 3.40
N LEU A 103 5.04 -9.74 2.26
CA LEU A 103 4.83 -11.07 1.67
C LEU A 103 6.09 -11.63 0.99
N SER A 104 7.28 -11.10 1.30
CA SER A 104 8.55 -11.54 0.72
C SER A 104 8.86 -13.02 0.91
N LYS A 105 8.30 -13.65 1.95
CA LYS A 105 8.39 -15.10 2.17
C LYS A 105 7.39 -15.91 1.33
N PHE A 106 6.38 -15.24 0.79
CA PHE A 106 5.29 -15.78 0.01
C PHE A 106 5.31 -15.27 -1.45
N LYS A 107 6.48 -14.85 -1.97
CA LYS A 107 6.63 -14.29 -3.34
C LYS A 107 5.91 -15.13 -4.41
N PHE A 108 6.01 -16.46 -4.30
CA PHE A 108 5.32 -17.38 -5.21
C PHE A 108 3.80 -17.23 -5.14
N ILE A 109 3.23 -17.25 -3.92
CA ILE A 109 1.79 -17.08 -3.71
C ILE A 109 1.33 -15.71 -4.22
N VAL A 110 2.07 -14.65 -3.89
CA VAL A 110 1.76 -13.29 -4.38
C VAL A 110 1.73 -13.26 -5.90
N ARG A 111 2.75 -13.81 -6.56
CA ARG A 111 2.81 -13.87 -8.02
C ARG A 111 1.64 -14.66 -8.61
N THR A 112 1.38 -15.86 -8.11
CA THR A 112 0.29 -16.71 -8.61
C THR A 112 -1.08 -16.08 -8.42
N SER A 113 -1.34 -15.45 -7.26
CA SER A 113 -2.59 -14.74 -7.02
C SER A 113 -2.74 -13.55 -7.95
N LEU A 114 -1.66 -12.80 -8.20
CA LEU A 114 -1.69 -11.67 -9.13
C LEU A 114 -1.90 -12.12 -10.59
N ASP A 115 -1.31 -13.24 -11.01
CA ASP A 115 -1.56 -13.82 -12.34
C ASP A 115 -3.05 -14.17 -12.57
N GLN A 116 -3.82 -14.37 -11.50
CA GLN A 116 -5.28 -14.56 -11.55
C GLN A 116 -6.06 -13.25 -11.43
N ILE A 117 -5.64 -12.34 -10.55
CA ILE A 117 -6.34 -11.08 -10.27
C ILE A 117 -6.23 -10.12 -11.47
N LEU A 118 -5.03 -9.94 -12.03
CA LEU A 118 -4.79 -8.92 -13.05
C LEU A 118 -5.63 -9.11 -14.32
N PRO A 119 -5.76 -10.33 -14.89
CA PRO A 119 -6.67 -10.55 -16.02
C PRO A 119 -8.13 -10.27 -15.71
N ALA A 120 -8.59 -10.58 -14.48
CA ALA A 120 -9.97 -10.31 -14.07
C ALA A 120 -10.29 -8.81 -13.99
N LEU A 121 -9.27 -7.95 -13.84
CA LEU A 121 -9.44 -6.50 -13.85
C LEU A 121 -9.67 -5.94 -15.25
N ASN A 122 -9.46 -6.69 -16.34
CA ASN A 122 -9.68 -6.20 -17.71
C ASN A 122 -11.14 -5.86 -17.99
N ASP A 123 -12.06 -6.60 -17.39
CA ASP A 123 -13.50 -6.43 -17.59
C ASP A 123 -14.13 -5.48 -16.57
N ILE A 124 -13.32 -4.90 -15.67
CA ILE A 124 -13.79 -4.08 -14.56
C ILE A 124 -13.09 -2.73 -14.59
N GLU A 125 -13.86 -1.65 -14.78
CA GLU A 125 -13.40 -0.28 -14.55
C GLU A 125 -13.23 -0.04 -13.05
N ILE A 126 -12.09 0.52 -12.65
CA ILE A 126 -11.69 0.78 -11.27
C ILE A 126 -11.24 2.23 -11.24
N ASP A 127 -11.98 3.04 -10.50
CA ASP A 127 -11.70 4.45 -10.31
C ASP A 127 -10.77 4.67 -9.11
N THR A 128 -10.88 3.84 -8.09
CA THR A 128 -10.21 4.07 -6.80
C THR A 128 -9.66 2.78 -6.21
N LEU A 129 -8.36 2.78 -5.93
CA LEU A 129 -7.65 1.74 -5.20
C LEU A 129 -7.60 2.10 -3.71
N VAL A 130 -8.06 1.20 -2.85
CA VAL A 130 -8.06 1.37 -1.39
C VAL A 130 -7.14 0.31 -0.76
N PRO A 131 -5.81 0.56 -0.68
CA PRO A 131 -4.92 -0.35 0.02
C PRO A 131 -5.16 -0.29 1.52
N ILE A 132 -5.32 -1.46 2.15
CA ILE A 132 -5.34 -1.59 3.60
C ILE A 132 -3.90 -1.70 4.11
N ALA A 133 -3.44 -0.65 4.78
CA ALA A 133 -2.08 -0.56 5.25
C ALA A 133 -1.81 -1.50 6.45
N SER A 134 -0.59 -2.03 6.58
CA SER A 134 0.55 -1.86 5.68
C SER A 134 0.69 -2.95 4.62
N GLY A 135 -0.02 -4.06 4.78
CA GLY A 135 0.06 -5.25 3.92
C GLY A 135 -0.40 -4.99 2.50
N GLY A 136 -1.57 -4.37 2.34
CA GLY A 136 -2.19 -4.07 1.05
C GLY A 136 -1.39 -3.14 0.14
N PHE A 137 -0.37 -2.42 0.63
CA PHE A 137 0.47 -1.57 -0.23
C PHE A 137 1.20 -2.37 -1.31
N GLU A 138 1.68 -3.56 -0.97
CA GLU A 138 2.43 -4.40 -1.90
C GLU A 138 1.58 -4.86 -3.09
N PRO A 139 0.46 -5.59 -2.91
CA PRO A 139 -0.41 -5.97 -4.02
C PRO A 139 -1.03 -4.77 -4.73
N CYS A 140 -1.34 -3.68 -4.00
CA CYS A 140 -1.90 -2.47 -4.60
C CYS A 140 -0.91 -1.81 -5.56
N ALA A 141 0.38 -1.74 -5.20
CA ALA A 141 1.44 -1.24 -6.08
C ALA A 141 1.51 -2.03 -7.41
N ILE A 142 1.32 -3.35 -7.36
CA ILE A 142 1.38 -4.18 -8.57
C ILE A 142 0.12 -4.01 -9.44
N ILE A 143 -1.06 -3.94 -8.80
CA ILE A 143 -2.32 -3.64 -9.48
C ILE A 143 -2.26 -2.25 -10.13
N ALA A 144 -1.78 -1.25 -9.41
CA ALA A 144 -1.58 0.11 -9.89
C ALA A 144 -0.72 0.16 -11.16
N ASP A 145 0.45 -0.48 -11.17
CA ASP A 145 1.30 -0.54 -12.36
C ASP A 145 0.63 -1.26 -13.55
N TYR A 146 -0.15 -2.31 -13.27
CA TYR A 146 -0.94 -2.98 -14.30
C TYR A 146 -1.98 -2.04 -14.93
N LEU A 147 -2.71 -1.29 -14.11
CA LEU A 147 -3.69 -0.31 -14.59
C LEU A 147 -3.03 0.79 -15.43
N ASP A 148 -1.90 1.34 -14.98
CA ASP A 148 -1.13 2.34 -15.72
C ASP A 148 -0.68 1.84 -17.09
N ARG A 149 -0.13 0.61 -17.16
CA ARG A 149 0.31 -0.01 -18.42
C ARG A 149 -0.85 -0.23 -19.40
N ASN A 150 -2.08 -0.30 -18.91
CA ASN A 150 -3.30 -0.36 -19.70
C ASN A 150 -3.94 1.03 -19.93
N ASN A 151 -3.20 2.12 -19.66
CA ASN A 151 -3.64 3.51 -19.80
C ASN A 151 -4.91 3.84 -19.01
N ARG A 152 -5.05 3.25 -17.81
CA ARG A 152 -6.20 3.48 -16.94
C ARG A 152 -5.86 4.49 -15.86
N THR A 153 -6.78 5.43 -15.65
CA THR A 153 -6.67 6.43 -14.58
C THR A 153 -7.39 5.93 -13.35
N TYR A 154 -6.74 6.07 -12.20
CA TYR A 154 -7.32 5.74 -10.89
C TYR A 154 -6.75 6.65 -9.82
N GLU A 155 -7.46 6.78 -8.70
CA GLU A 155 -6.98 7.41 -7.47
C GLU A 155 -6.54 6.35 -6.46
N THR A 156 -5.61 6.69 -5.58
CA THR A 156 -5.24 5.84 -4.45
C THR A 156 -5.73 6.47 -3.14
N LEU A 157 -6.55 5.74 -2.40
CA LEU A 157 -7.08 6.15 -1.10
C LEU A 157 -6.58 5.17 -0.04
N PRO A 158 -5.39 5.40 0.53
CA PRO A 158 -4.82 4.49 1.52
C PRO A 158 -5.55 4.59 2.86
N VAL A 159 -5.79 3.45 3.49
CA VAL A 159 -6.43 3.39 4.81
C VAL A 159 -5.70 2.44 5.72
N ARG A 160 -5.95 2.53 7.02
CA ARG A 160 -5.50 1.55 8.01
C ARG A 160 -6.62 1.19 8.95
N TYR A 161 -6.77 -0.10 9.17
CA TYR A 161 -7.48 -0.63 10.33
C TYR A 161 -6.47 -1.32 11.24
N SER A 162 -6.36 -0.84 12.47
CA SER A 162 -5.47 -1.39 13.49
C SER A 162 -6.22 -1.34 14.80
N ARG A 163 -6.21 -2.41 15.61
CA ARG A 163 -6.74 -2.43 16.97
C ARG A 163 -5.67 -2.15 18.04
N LEU A 164 -4.53 -1.57 17.66
CA LEU A 164 -3.37 -1.44 18.56
C LEU A 164 -3.63 -0.53 19.77
N SER A 165 -4.59 0.39 19.69
CA SER A 165 -5.04 1.18 20.83
C SER A 165 -6.56 1.11 20.99
N LYS A 166 -7.08 1.37 22.19
CA LYS A 166 -8.55 1.45 22.44
C LYS A 166 -9.26 2.51 21.59
N LEU A 167 -8.53 3.45 20.98
CA LEU A 167 -9.04 4.52 20.11
C LEU A 167 -9.07 4.12 18.64
N ASP A 168 -8.39 3.03 18.30
CA ASP A 168 -8.15 2.48 16.97
C ASP A 168 -9.33 1.56 16.57
N LYS A 169 -10.57 2.02 16.84
CA LYS A 169 -11.81 1.26 16.59
C LYS A 169 -12.38 1.46 15.19
N TYR A 170 -11.85 2.44 14.47
CA TYR A 170 -12.35 2.89 13.18
C TYR A 170 -11.24 2.83 12.16
N VAL A 171 -11.63 2.78 10.89
CA VAL A 171 -10.71 2.95 9.76
C VAL A 171 -10.14 4.36 9.82
N LEU A 172 -8.82 4.46 9.71
CA LEU A 172 -8.08 5.71 9.69
C LEU A 172 -7.53 5.96 8.30
N ALA A 173 -7.49 7.23 7.91
CA ALA A 173 -6.91 7.69 6.66
C ALA A 173 -5.97 8.88 6.95
N PRO A 174 -4.96 9.14 6.10
CA PRO A 174 -4.08 10.28 6.28
C PRO A 174 -4.82 11.62 6.37
N HIS A 175 -4.32 12.51 7.21
CA HIS A 175 -4.96 13.82 7.45
C HIS A 175 -5.08 14.70 6.20
N PHE A 176 -4.22 14.48 5.19
CA PHE A 176 -4.26 15.25 3.94
C PHE A 176 -5.46 14.92 3.04
N LEU A 177 -6.13 13.79 3.25
CA LEU A 177 -7.33 13.47 2.49
C LEU A 177 -8.51 14.30 3.01
N GLY A 178 -8.80 14.21 4.31
CA GLY A 178 -10.00 14.82 4.89
C GLY A 178 -11.31 14.27 4.30
N ASP A 179 -12.44 14.59 4.93
CA ASP A 179 -13.72 13.96 4.59
C ASP A 179 -14.22 14.30 3.18
N SER A 180 -13.95 15.51 2.66
CA SER A 180 -14.39 15.89 1.31
C SER A 180 -13.67 15.07 0.23
N LYS A 181 -12.34 14.98 0.29
CA LYS A 181 -11.56 14.23 -0.69
C LYS A 181 -11.89 12.74 -0.62
N ILE A 182 -12.02 12.18 0.59
CA ILE A 182 -12.43 10.77 0.76
C ILE A 182 -13.78 10.53 0.07
N LYS A 183 -14.73 11.43 0.25
CA LYS A 183 -16.05 11.32 -0.37
C LYS A 183 -15.97 11.45 -1.89
N GLU A 184 -15.17 12.38 -2.42
CA GLU A 184 -14.96 12.57 -3.86
C GLU A 184 -14.31 11.33 -4.50
N SER A 185 -13.32 10.72 -3.83
CA SER A 185 -12.66 9.51 -4.30
C SER A 185 -13.53 8.25 -4.23
N ILE A 186 -14.67 8.25 -3.52
CA ILE A 186 -15.48 7.03 -3.32
C ILE A 186 -16.87 7.12 -3.94
N ARG A 187 -17.52 8.29 -3.84
CA ARG A 187 -18.93 8.43 -4.24
C ARG A 187 -19.11 8.15 -5.72
N ASP A 188 -20.07 7.28 -6.04
CA ASP A 188 -20.42 6.90 -7.42
C ASP A 188 -19.23 6.32 -8.21
N LYS A 189 -18.17 5.88 -7.52
CA LYS A 189 -16.95 5.28 -8.08
C LYS A 189 -16.94 3.76 -7.94
N ASN A 190 -16.23 3.10 -8.85
CA ASN A 190 -15.88 1.70 -8.73
C ASN A 190 -14.62 1.55 -7.87
N VAL A 191 -14.77 0.98 -6.68
CA VAL A 191 -13.72 0.95 -5.65
C VAL A 191 -13.16 -0.45 -5.48
N LEU A 192 -11.85 -0.61 -5.61
CA LEU A 192 -11.15 -1.86 -5.31
C LEU A 192 -10.42 -1.75 -3.97
N ILE A 193 -10.90 -2.46 -2.97
CA ILE A 193 -10.21 -2.65 -1.69
C ILE A 193 -9.12 -3.71 -1.89
N VAL A 194 -7.90 -3.40 -1.47
CA VAL A 194 -6.74 -4.28 -1.65
C VAL A 194 -6.11 -4.63 -0.31
N GLU A 195 -6.05 -5.92 0.01
CA GLU A 195 -5.47 -6.47 1.23
C GLU A 195 -4.41 -7.53 0.88
N ASP A 196 -3.38 -7.69 1.71
CA ASP A 196 -2.40 -8.76 1.48
C ASP A 196 -2.96 -10.15 1.79
N LEU A 197 -3.61 -10.27 2.95
CA LEU A 197 -4.00 -11.54 3.54
C LEU A 197 -5.31 -11.42 4.32
N LEU A 198 -6.27 -12.28 3.99
CA LEU A 198 -7.50 -12.49 4.77
C LEU A 198 -7.31 -13.64 5.75
N HIS A 199 -7.40 -13.34 7.06
CA HIS A 199 -7.47 -14.35 8.12
C HIS A 199 -8.87 -14.36 8.75
N THR A 200 -9.17 -13.42 9.65
CA THR A 200 -10.53 -13.26 10.21
C THR A 200 -11.45 -12.44 9.32
N GLY A 201 -10.91 -11.78 8.28
CA GLY A 201 -11.65 -10.86 7.41
C GLY A 201 -11.97 -9.49 8.04
N GLU A 202 -11.60 -9.25 9.30
CA GLU A 202 -12.06 -8.06 10.02
C GLU A 202 -11.56 -6.73 9.43
N SER A 203 -10.31 -6.65 8.99
CA SER A 203 -9.77 -5.43 8.36
C SER A 203 -10.51 -5.08 7.08
N ALA A 204 -10.80 -6.10 6.26
CA ALA A 204 -11.58 -5.96 5.04
C ALA A 204 -13.03 -5.56 5.33
N ASP A 205 -13.69 -6.20 6.29
CA ASP A 205 -15.06 -5.86 6.71
C ASP A 205 -15.16 -4.40 7.19
N LYS A 206 -14.24 -3.96 8.05
CA LYS A 206 -14.26 -2.59 8.58
C LYS A 206 -13.93 -1.56 7.51
N THR A 207 -13.05 -1.90 6.57
CA THR A 207 -12.76 -1.06 5.40
C THR A 207 -13.94 -0.98 4.45
N LEU A 208 -14.64 -2.09 4.21
CA LEU A 208 -15.87 -2.12 3.43
C LEU A 208 -16.94 -1.24 4.07
N GLU A 209 -17.19 -1.36 5.38
CA GLU A 209 -18.10 -0.47 6.10
C GLU A 209 -17.72 1.01 5.95
N PHE A 210 -16.44 1.34 5.99
CA PHE A 210 -15.94 2.70 5.79
C PHE A 210 -16.23 3.20 4.38
N VAL A 211 -15.91 2.42 3.35
CA VAL A 211 -16.14 2.77 1.94
C VAL A 211 -17.63 2.92 1.65
N MET A 212 -18.47 1.99 2.11
CA MET A 212 -19.92 1.98 1.86
C MET A 212 -20.64 3.22 2.39
N ARG A 213 -20.13 3.87 3.45
CA ARG A 213 -20.71 5.12 3.99
C ARG A 213 -20.72 6.26 2.97
N PHE A 214 -19.80 6.23 2.00
CA PHE A 214 -19.67 7.27 0.98
C PHE A 214 -20.46 6.97 -0.30
N LYS A 215 -21.17 5.83 -0.36
CA LYS A 215 -22.04 5.40 -1.47
C LYS A 215 -21.26 5.23 -2.79
N PRO A 216 -20.33 4.25 -2.86
CA PRO A 216 -19.69 3.87 -4.12
C PRO A 216 -20.73 3.30 -5.10
N LYS A 217 -20.35 3.25 -6.38
CA LYS A 217 -21.14 2.57 -7.42
C LYS A 217 -21.04 1.06 -7.25
N ASP A 218 -19.81 0.55 -7.22
CA ASP A 218 -19.47 -0.85 -7.01
C ASP A 218 -18.26 -0.96 -6.09
N VAL A 219 -18.19 -2.05 -5.31
CA VAL A 219 -17.03 -2.35 -4.45
C VAL A 219 -16.53 -3.75 -4.71
N PHE A 220 -15.23 -3.85 -4.96
CA PHE A 220 -14.49 -5.08 -5.17
C PHE A 220 -13.49 -5.28 -4.04
N LEU A 221 -13.16 -6.53 -3.75
CA LEU A 221 -12.10 -6.90 -2.81
C LEU A 221 -11.10 -7.80 -3.52
N SER A 222 -9.83 -7.42 -3.44
CA SER A 222 -8.70 -8.24 -3.90
C SER A 222 -7.81 -8.59 -2.72
N THR A 223 -7.42 -9.87 -2.66
CA THR A 223 -6.44 -10.37 -1.69
C THR A 223 -5.49 -11.38 -2.30
N CYS A 224 -4.23 -11.40 -1.85
CA CYS A 224 -3.26 -12.38 -2.31
C CYS A 224 -3.38 -13.72 -1.60
N VAL A 225 -3.79 -13.75 -0.33
CA VAL A 225 -3.79 -14.95 0.51
C VAL A 225 -5.07 -15.03 1.32
N ILE A 226 -5.74 -16.19 1.29
CA ILE A 226 -6.85 -16.48 2.19
C ILE A 226 -6.41 -17.62 3.13
N LEU A 227 -6.38 -17.35 4.43
CA LEU A 227 -6.13 -18.35 5.46
C LEU A 227 -7.48 -18.79 6.05
N ASN A 228 -7.94 -19.99 5.68
CA ASN A 228 -9.07 -20.61 6.35
C ASN A 228 -8.59 -21.33 7.62
N GLU A 229 -9.26 -21.13 8.76
CA GLU A 229 -8.97 -21.82 10.05
C GLU A 229 -9.18 -23.35 10.02
N GLY A 230 -9.38 -23.96 8.84
CA GLY A 230 -9.64 -25.39 8.68
C GLY A 230 -8.57 -26.19 7.94
N GLU A 231 -7.86 -25.63 6.97
CA GLU A 231 -6.90 -26.38 6.15
C GLU A 231 -5.83 -25.44 5.56
N LEU A 232 -4.59 -25.55 6.04
CA LEU A 232 -3.43 -25.22 5.22
C LEU A 232 -3.21 -26.38 4.25
N ASN A 233 -4.07 -26.49 3.23
CA ASN A 233 -3.79 -27.35 2.09
C ASN A 233 -2.80 -26.60 1.18
N PHE A 234 -1.52 -26.74 1.50
CA PHE A 234 -0.45 -26.47 0.56
C PHE A 234 -0.59 -27.47 -0.60
N ILE A 235 -1.11 -27.00 -1.74
CA ILE A 235 -0.91 -27.72 -2.99
C ILE A 235 0.53 -27.44 -3.41
N HIS A 236 1.36 -28.48 -3.35
CA HIS A 236 2.77 -28.49 -3.75
C HIS A 236 2.95 -28.17 -5.23
#